data_AF-A0AAU2ZUZ5-F1
#
_entry.id   AF-A0AAU2ZUZ5-F1
#
_cell.length_a   1.000
_cell.length_b   1.000
_cell.length_c   1.000
_cell.angle_alpha   90.00
_cell.angle_beta   90.00
_cell.angle_gamma   90.00
#
_symmetry.space_group_name_H-M   'P 1'
#
loop_
_entity.id
_entity.type
_entity.pdbx_description
1 polymer ?
#
loop_
_entity_poly.entity_id
_entity_poly.type
_entity_poly.pdbx_seq_one_letter_code
_entity_poly.pdbx_strand_id
1 'polypeptide(L)'
;MTAAVPGHVAPSAASPLADPLVAPAGVRVIGLDLSITSTGVALPDGTTHRIKTQPREGDRRLLHIRDAVADDLAEHRPHLAVIEDLPTKMHATALKIIGKLHGVVAGALLDADVPYAYVTPATLKQYATDHGAADKARMAAAAYLAAGAEFADDKGGDQCDAWWLRAAGHDAYGAPLFAMPKAQRERLSVVAWPDMFRQRVALGITQP
;
A
#
# COMPACT_ATOMS: atom_id res chain seq x y z
N MET A 1 -2.02 32.81 -42.49
CA MET A 1 -1.42 33.08 -41.16
C MET A 1 -2.55 33.48 -40.23
N THR A 2 -3.08 32.54 -39.47
CA THR A 2 -4.14 32.76 -38.47
C THR A 2 -3.52 32.64 -37.08
N ALA A 3 -3.56 33.72 -36.31
CA ALA A 3 -3.00 33.79 -34.97
C ALA A 3 -3.87 32.96 -33.99
N ALA A 4 -3.22 32.13 -33.17
CA ALA A 4 -3.87 31.38 -32.10
C ALA A 4 -4.17 32.31 -30.91
N VAL A 5 -5.41 32.25 -30.40
CA VAL A 5 -5.85 32.98 -29.21
C VAL A 5 -5.28 32.30 -27.95
N PRO A 6 -4.65 33.04 -27.01
CA PRO A 6 -4.17 32.45 -25.76
C PRO A 6 -5.34 31.96 -24.90
N GLY A 7 -5.34 30.68 -24.53
CA GLY A 7 -6.32 30.09 -23.59
C GLY A 7 -7.12 28.90 -24.13
N HIS A 8 -6.99 28.52 -25.40
CA HIS A 8 -7.60 27.30 -25.93
C HIS A 8 -6.56 26.18 -26.10
N VAL A 9 -6.71 25.11 -25.31
CA VAL A 9 -5.99 23.85 -25.51
C VAL A 9 -6.48 23.24 -26.83
N ALA A 10 -5.56 22.98 -27.77
CA ALA A 10 -5.87 22.33 -29.04
C ALA A 10 -6.44 20.92 -28.80
N PRO A 11 -7.38 20.41 -29.64
CA PRO A 11 -8.10 19.17 -29.40
C PRO A 11 -7.28 17.87 -29.59
N SER A 12 -5.98 17.89 -29.36
CA SER A 12 -5.15 16.66 -29.35
C SER A 12 -4.12 16.60 -28.21
N ALA A 13 -4.16 17.51 -27.25
CA ALA A 13 -3.40 17.33 -26.02
C ALA A 13 -4.24 16.47 -25.06
N ALA A 14 -3.82 15.23 -24.82
CA ALA A 14 -4.42 14.39 -23.80
C ALA A 14 -4.48 15.16 -22.47
N SER A 15 -5.65 15.16 -21.83
CA SER A 15 -5.86 15.86 -20.57
C SER A 15 -4.88 15.33 -19.50
N PRO A 16 -4.32 16.17 -18.62
CA PRO A 16 -3.60 15.69 -17.43
C PRO A 16 -4.51 14.91 -16.45
N LEU A 17 -5.83 14.98 -16.65
CA LEU A 17 -6.85 14.16 -15.98
C LEU A 17 -7.16 12.87 -16.74
N ALA A 18 -6.64 12.68 -17.95
CA ALA A 18 -6.83 11.43 -18.67
C ALA A 18 -6.01 10.36 -17.96
N ASP A 19 -6.70 9.42 -17.32
CA ASP A 19 -6.11 8.21 -16.77
C ASP A 19 -5.41 7.45 -17.91
N PRO A 20 -4.11 7.15 -17.83
CA PRO A 20 -3.49 6.24 -18.77
C PRO A 20 -4.19 4.88 -18.63
N LEU A 21 -4.99 4.50 -19.63
CA LEU A 21 -5.62 3.20 -19.79
C LEU A 21 -4.57 2.08 -20.00
N VAL A 22 -3.62 1.91 -19.07
CA VAL A 22 -2.49 0.97 -19.25
C VAL A 22 -2.30 0.01 -18.07
N ALA A 23 -3.23 -0.04 -17.10
CA ALA A 23 -3.32 -1.19 -16.17
C ALA A 23 -4.67 -1.89 -16.38
N PRO A 24 -4.75 -3.23 -16.31
CA PRO A 24 -6.00 -3.94 -16.52
C PRO A 24 -7.06 -3.44 -15.53
N ALA A 25 -8.30 -3.31 -16.00
CA ALA A 25 -9.45 -2.92 -15.20
C ALA A 25 -9.56 -3.83 -13.96
N GLY A 26 -9.11 -3.32 -12.80
CA GLY A 26 -8.93 -4.14 -11.61
C GLY A 26 -8.70 -3.28 -10.37
N VAL A 27 -8.86 -3.91 -9.20
CA VAL A 27 -8.57 -3.31 -7.90
C VAL A 27 -7.09 -2.94 -7.85
N ARG A 28 -6.77 -1.71 -7.42
CA ARG A 28 -5.40 -1.19 -7.36
C ARG A 28 -5.07 -0.85 -5.92
N VAL A 29 -4.16 -1.63 -5.33
CA VAL A 29 -3.85 -1.56 -3.91
C VAL A 29 -2.37 -1.22 -3.72
N ILE A 30 -2.09 -0.25 -2.84
CA ILE A 30 -0.75 -0.02 -2.32
C ILE A 30 -0.64 -0.66 -0.92
N GLY A 31 0.43 -1.41 -0.67
CA GLY A 31 0.75 -1.97 0.64
C GLY A 31 1.87 -1.19 1.32
N LEU A 32 1.73 -0.88 2.61
CA LEU A 32 2.64 -0.02 3.36
C LEU A 32 3.03 -0.64 4.71
N ASP A 33 4.27 -1.12 4.83
CA ASP A 33 4.89 -1.51 6.11
C ASP A 33 5.71 -0.33 6.64
N LEU A 34 5.14 0.39 7.62
CA LEU A 34 5.67 1.68 8.05
C LEU A 34 6.79 1.54 9.09
N SER A 35 7.94 2.13 8.78
CA SER A 35 9.08 2.19 9.68
C SER A 35 9.89 3.47 9.50
N ILE A 36 10.30 4.06 10.63
CA ILE A 36 11.07 5.31 10.65
C ILE A 36 12.52 5.14 10.17
N THR A 37 12.95 3.93 9.80
CA THR A 37 14.28 3.68 9.23
C THR A 37 14.21 3.04 7.84
N SER A 38 13.19 2.21 7.59
CA SER A 38 13.05 1.44 6.35
C SER A 38 11.59 1.10 6.13
N THR A 39 10.82 2.01 5.53
CA THR A 39 9.42 1.76 5.18
C THR A 39 9.36 0.90 3.93
N GLY A 40 8.64 -0.23 3.98
CA GLY A 40 8.38 -1.09 2.84
C GLY A 40 7.14 -0.63 2.07
N VAL A 41 7.25 -0.61 0.74
CA VAL A 41 6.15 -0.23 -0.16
C VAL A 41 5.95 -1.31 -1.21
N ALA A 42 4.69 -1.71 -1.42
CA ALA A 42 4.28 -2.53 -2.55
C ALA A 42 3.28 -1.75 -3.42
N LEU A 43 3.71 -1.44 -4.63
CA LEU A 43 2.97 -0.60 -5.56
C LEU A 43 1.82 -1.37 -6.23
N PRO A 44 0.83 -0.67 -6.82
CA PRO A 44 -0.33 -1.32 -7.44
C PRO A 44 -0.01 -2.30 -8.57
N ASP A 45 1.12 -2.16 -9.25
CA ASP A 45 1.61 -3.10 -10.27
C ASP A 45 2.32 -4.34 -9.70
N GLY A 46 2.52 -4.39 -8.39
CA GLY A 46 3.18 -5.48 -7.67
C GLY A 46 4.68 -5.29 -7.46
N THR A 47 5.29 -4.24 -8.03
CA THR A 47 6.68 -3.88 -7.73
C THR A 47 6.81 -3.43 -6.29
N THR A 48 8.00 -3.63 -5.70
CA THR A 48 8.27 -3.26 -4.31
C THR A 48 9.54 -2.44 -4.20
N HIS A 49 9.57 -1.56 -3.21
CA HIS A 49 10.76 -0.79 -2.87
C HIS A 49 10.76 -0.40 -1.38
N ARG A 50 11.82 0.28 -0.95
CA ARG A 50 11.94 0.79 0.43
C ARG A 50 12.28 2.26 0.46
N ILE A 51 11.60 3.00 1.33
CA ILE A 51 11.95 4.37 1.69
C ILE A 51 12.87 4.30 2.91
N LYS A 52 14.17 4.54 2.69
CA LYS A 52 15.19 4.45 3.73
C LYS A 52 15.56 5.81 4.28
N THR A 53 15.67 5.90 5.60
CA THR A 53 16.09 7.12 6.28
C THR A 53 17.16 6.82 7.33
N GLN A 54 17.84 7.87 7.81
CA GLN A 54 18.98 7.77 8.71
C GLN A 54 18.70 8.51 10.02
N PRO A 55 19.03 7.93 11.21
CA PRO A 55 18.74 8.56 12.50
C PRO A 55 19.22 10.01 12.66
N ARG A 56 20.33 10.39 12.01
CA ARG A 56 20.89 11.75 12.00
C ARG A 56 19.95 12.82 11.42
N GLU A 57 18.91 12.41 10.70
CA GLU A 57 17.94 13.31 10.05
C GLU A 57 16.80 13.73 11.01
N GLY A 58 16.72 13.14 12.22
CA GLY A 58 15.74 13.51 13.23
C GLY A 58 14.30 13.35 12.74
N ASP A 59 13.45 14.33 13.03
CA ASP A 59 12.03 14.33 12.62
C ASP A 59 11.84 14.65 11.12
N ARG A 60 12.86 15.13 10.40
CA ARG A 60 12.77 15.37 8.94
C ARG A 60 12.51 14.08 8.16
N ARG A 61 12.83 12.92 8.73
CA ARG A 61 12.50 11.60 8.19
C ARG A 61 11.00 11.43 7.95
N LEU A 62 10.16 12.04 8.80
CA LEU A 62 8.70 11.99 8.65
C LEU A 62 8.26 12.66 7.35
N LEU A 63 8.87 13.80 7.01
CA LEU A 63 8.60 14.51 5.76
C LEU A 63 9.11 13.70 4.56
N HIS A 64 10.33 13.15 4.65
CA HIS A 64 10.87 12.32 3.58
C HIS A 64 9.96 11.12 3.26
N ILE A 65 9.47 10.42 4.29
CA ILE A 65 8.56 9.27 4.09
C ILE A 65 7.21 9.74 3.56
N ARG A 66 6.63 10.81 4.13
CA ARG A 66 5.36 11.37 3.66
C ARG A 66 5.43 11.74 2.18
N ASP A 67 6.46 12.48 1.79
CA ASP A 67 6.57 13.03 0.45
C ASP A 67 6.84 11.91 -0.57
N ALA A 68 7.68 10.92 -0.24
CA ALA A 68 7.87 9.74 -1.07
C ALA A 68 6.58 8.92 -1.25
N VAL A 69 5.80 8.72 -0.18
CA VAL A 69 4.48 8.08 -0.31
C VAL A 69 3.55 8.94 -1.16
N ALA A 70 3.54 10.27 -1.00
CA ALA A 70 2.71 11.16 -1.82
C ALA A 70 3.07 11.07 -3.31
N ASP A 71 4.36 10.94 -3.65
CA ASP A 71 4.82 10.71 -5.01
C ASP A 71 4.28 9.38 -5.55
N ASP A 72 4.37 8.29 -4.78
CA ASP A 72 3.79 6.98 -5.16
C ASP A 72 2.26 7.07 -5.36
N LEU A 73 1.56 7.81 -4.51
CA LEU A 73 0.11 8.02 -4.62
C LEU A 73 -0.23 8.80 -5.89
N ALA A 74 0.53 9.83 -6.23
CA ALA A 74 0.30 10.65 -7.42
C ALA A 74 0.62 9.89 -8.72
N GLU A 75 1.74 9.16 -8.74
CA GLU A 75 2.19 8.39 -9.91
C GLU A 75 1.28 7.20 -10.15
N HIS A 76 1.05 6.39 -9.11
CA HIS A 76 0.31 5.16 -9.29
C HIS A 76 -1.19 5.36 -9.17
N ARG A 77 -1.70 6.27 -8.32
CA ARG A 77 -3.13 6.54 -8.06
C ARG A 77 -3.94 5.43 -7.37
N PRO A 78 -3.42 4.68 -6.38
CA PRO A 78 -4.09 3.50 -5.81
C PRO A 78 -5.53 3.78 -5.37
N HIS A 79 -6.40 2.77 -5.45
CA HIS A 79 -7.78 2.89 -4.97
C HIS A 79 -7.91 2.58 -3.47
N LEU A 80 -6.91 1.91 -2.88
CA LEU A 80 -6.86 1.50 -1.49
C LEU A 80 -5.40 1.46 -1.03
N ALA A 81 -5.14 1.92 0.19
CA ALA A 81 -3.92 1.61 0.91
C ALA A 81 -4.17 0.60 2.02
N VAL A 82 -3.27 -0.37 2.18
CA VAL A 82 -3.30 -1.33 3.29
C VAL A 82 -2.02 -1.16 4.09
N ILE A 83 -2.18 -0.78 5.35
CA ILE A 83 -1.08 -0.37 6.23
C ILE A 83 -0.94 -1.39 7.35
N GLU A 84 0.28 -1.80 7.68
CA GLU A 84 0.51 -2.60 8.89
C GLU A 84 0.15 -1.77 10.12
N ASP A 85 -0.65 -2.35 11.02
CA ASP A 85 -1.01 -1.71 12.29
C ASP A 85 0.08 -1.92 13.35
N LEU A 86 0.00 -1.13 14.42
CA LEU A 86 0.91 -1.24 15.53
C LEU A 86 0.69 -2.54 16.32
N PRO A 87 1.77 -3.17 16.81
CA PRO A 87 1.64 -4.24 17.78
C PRO A 87 0.92 -3.74 19.04
N THR A 88 0.04 -4.58 19.61
CA THR A 88 -0.70 -4.26 20.84
C THR A 88 0.17 -3.98 22.06
N LYS A 89 1.44 -4.43 22.05
CA LYS A 89 2.42 -4.19 23.10
C LYS A 89 3.65 -3.54 22.51
N MET A 90 3.82 -2.24 22.76
CA MET A 90 4.98 -1.48 22.31
C MET A 90 5.41 -0.47 23.38
N HIS A 91 6.72 -0.24 23.49
CA HIS A 91 7.25 0.75 24.44
C HIS A 91 6.75 2.16 24.10
N ALA A 92 6.37 2.93 25.13
CA ALA A 92 5.75 4.26 24.97
C ALA A 92 6.61 5.23 24.12
N THR A 93 7.93 5.15 24.20
CA THR A 93 8.83 6.00 23.40
C THR A 93 8.79 5.66 21.91
N ALA A 94 8.74 4.37 21.56
CA ALA A 94 8.59 3.92 20.18
C ALA A 94 7.20 4.30 19.63
N LEU A 95 6.16 4.20 20.48
CA LEU A 95 4.79 4.59 20.12
C LEU A 95 4.68 6.06 19.73
N LYS A 96 5.42 6.96 20.39
CA LYS A 96 5.40 8.40 20.06
C LYS A 96 5.90 8.68 18.64
N ILE A 97 7.04 8.10 18.24
CA ILE A 97 7.61 8.37 16.91
C ILE A 97 6.83 7.65 15.81
N ILE A 98 6.37 6.43 16.06
CA ILE A 98 5.60 5.69 15.07
C ILE A 98 4.20 6.31 14.91
N GLY A 99 3.56 6.79 15.98
CA GLY A 99 2.30 7.53 15.89
C GLY A 99 2.41 8.78 15.00
N LYS A 100 3.53 9.52 15.09
CA LYS A 100 3.80 10.64 14.16
C LYS A 100 3.92 10.15 12.72
N LEU A 101 4.61 9.04 12.48
CA LEU A 101 4.78 8.46 11.14
C LEU A 101 3.44 8.06 10.52
N HIS A 102 2.61 7.32 11.26
CA HIS A 102 1.26 6.97 10.80
C HIS A 102 0.42 8.23 10.53
N GLY A 103 0.52 9.25 11.39
CA GLY A 103 -0.18 10.51 11.21
C GLY A 103 0.18 11.23 9.90
N VAL A 104 1.47 11.34 9.57
CA VAL A 104 1.88 12.02 8.33
C VAL A 104 1.53 11.21 7.07
N VAL A 105 1.62 9.88 7.13
CA VAL A 105 1.24 8.99 6.02
C VAL A 105 -0.28 8.99 5.81
N ALA A 106 -1.07 8.89 6.89
CA ALA A 106 -2.51 9.02 6.83
C ALA A 106 -2.93 10.38 6.26
N GLY A 107 -2.23 11.46 6.64
CA GLY A 107 -2.43 12.77 6.03
C GLY A 107 -2.23 12.78 4.52
N ALA A 108 -1.14 12.18 4.01
CA ALA A 108 -0.90 12.07 2.57
C ALA A 108 -1.97 11.24 1.84
N LEU A 109 -2.44 10.14 2.45
CA LEU A 109 -3.52 9.32 1.91
C LEU A 109 -4.84 10.10 1.83
N LEU A 110 -5.16 10.88 2.86
CA LEU A 110 -6.34 11.75 2.87
C LEU A 110 -6.24 12.88 1.86
N ASP A 111 -5.08 13.53 1.73
CA ASP A 111 -4.81 14.56 0.72
C ASP A 111 -5.04 14.01 -0.72
N ALA A 112 -4.76 12.72 -0.94
CA ALA A 112 -4.92 12.03 -2.22
C ALA A 112 -6.30 11.34 -2.41
N ASP A 113 -7.23 11.47 -1.45
CA ASP A 113 -8.52 10.77 -1.43
C ASP A 113 -8.39 9.24 -1.59
N VAL A 114 -7.35 8.66 -0.98
CA VAL A 114 -7.11 7.21 -0.96
C VAL A 114 -7.57 6.63 0.38
N PRO A 115 -8.67 5.86 0.42
CA PRO A 115 -9.10 5.21 1.64
C PRO A 115 -8.07 4.15 2.07
N TYR A 116 -7.98 3.89 3.38
CA TYR A 116 -7.00 2.95 3.90
C TYR A 116 -7.55 2.03 5.00
N ALA A 117 -6.93 0.86 5.12
CA ALA A 117 -7.22 -0.13 6.16
C ALA A 117 -5.94 -0.45 6.95
N TYR A 118 -6.11 -0.78 8.24
CA TYR A 118 -5.03 -1.25 9.11
C TYR A 118 -5.11 -2.76 9.31
N VAL A 119 -3.99 -3.46 9.11
CA VAL A 119 -3.87 -4.91 9.31
C VAL A 119 -2.82 -5.18 10.37
N THR A 120 -3.20 -5.85 11.46
CA THR A 120 -2.22 -6.16 12.52
C THR A 120 -1.14 -7.14 12.03
N PRO A 121 0.08 -7.10 12.61
CA PRO A 121 1.15 -8.00 12.22
C PRO A 121 0.75 -9.48 12.36
N ALA A 122 0.01 -9.80 13.42
CA ALA A 122 -0.45 -11.16 13.68
C ALA A 122 -1.52 -11.62 12.68
N THR A 123 -2.40 -10.70 12.26
CA THR A 123 -3.39 -10.98 11.19
C THR A 123 -2.69 -11.20 9.86
N LEU A 124 -1.74 -10.34 9.50
CA LEU A 124 -0.97 -10.45 8.26
C LEU A 124 -0.23 -11.79 8.17
N LYS A 125 0.46 -12.19 9.24
CA LYS A 125 1.17 -13.46 9.32
C LYS A 125 0.25 -14.67 9.26
N GLN A 126 -0.91 -14.61 9.92
CA GLN A 126 -1.91 -15.68 9.80
C GLN A 126 -2.46 -15.80 8.38
N TYR A 127 -2.71 -14.66 7.71
CA TYR A 127 -3.13 -14.66 6.31
C TYR A 127 -2.03 -15.25 5.42
N ALA A 128 -0.79 -14.80 5.54
CA ALA A 128 0.32 -15.23 4.69
C ALA A 128 0.73 -16.69 4.90
N THR A 129 0.82 -17.15 6.15
CA THR A 129 1.50 -18.41 6.47
C THR A 129 0.71 -19.36 7.38
N ASP A 130 -0.56 -19.06 7.67
CA ASP A 130 -1.40 -19.76 8.67
C ASP A 130 -0.75 -19.83 10.07
N HIS A 131 0.15 -18.89 10.39
CA HIS A 131 0.90 -18.89 11.65
C HIS A 131 1.22 -17.49 12.14
N GLY A 132 0.53 -17.00 13.18
CA GLY A 132 0.63 -15.61 13.66
C GLY A 132 2.00 -15.17 14.19
N ALA A 133 2.89 -16.10 14.50
CA ALA A 133 4.27 -15.81 14.92
C ALA A 133 5.31 -16.16 13.84
N ALA A 134 4.93 -16.16 12.56
CA ALA A 134 5.87 -16.35 11.47
C ALA A 134 6.99 -15.27 11.48
N ASP A 135 8.20 -15.71 11.14
CA ASP A 135 9.34 -14.83 10.93
C ASP A 135 9.39 -14.33 9.47
N LYS A 136 10.31 -13.41 9.19
CA LYS A 136 10.45 -12.80 7.86
C LYS A 136 10.83 -13.82 6.79
N ALA A 137 11.59 -14.86 7.14
CA ALA A 137 11.96 -15.92 6.19
C ALA A 137 10.75 -16.76 5.78
N ARG A 138 9.85 -17.09 6.72
CA ARG A 138 8.59 -17.77 6.44
C ARG A 138 7.64 -16.92 5.60
N MET A 139 7.56 -15.62 5.87
CA MET A 139 6.76 -14.68 5.05
C MET A 139 7.25 -14.67 3.60
N ALA A 140 8.57 -14.57 3.38
CA ALA A 140 9.17 -14.57 2.05
C ALA A 140 8.99 -15.93 1.34
N ALA A 141 9.19 -17.04 2.06
CA ALA A 141 8.97 -18.38 1.50
C ALA A 141 7.51 -18.58 1.09
N ALA A 142 6.55 -18.10 1.87
CA ALA A 142 5.13 -18.16 1.52
C ALA A 142 4.83 -17.32 0.27
N ALA A 143 5.42 -16.12 0.13
CA ALA A 143 5.24 -15.26 -1.05
C ALA A 143 5.79 -15.93 -2.31
N TYR A 144 6.95 -16.57 -2.21
CA TYR A 144 7.54 -17.35 -3.29
C TYR A 144 6.65 -18.53 -3.69
N LEU A 145 6.13 -19.30 -2.72
CA LEU A 145 5.24 -20.43 -3.00
C LEU A 145 3.90 -20.00 -3.61
N ALA A 146 3.37 -18.84 -3.20
CA ALA A 146 2.08 -18.34 -3.65
C ALA A 146 2.12 -17.73 -5.06
N ALA A 147 3.18 -17.00 -5.39
CA ALA A 147 3.22 -16.17 -6.60
C ALA A 147 4.60 -16.10 -7.28
N GLY A 148 5.61 -16.84 -6.81
CA GLY A 148 6.98 -16.69 -7.28
C GLY A 148 7.62 -15.34 -6.91
N ALA A 149 7.07 -14.65 -5.91
CA ALA A 149 7.57 -13.34 -5.48
C ALA A 149 8.87 -13.49 -4.70
N GLU A 150 9.89 -12.72 -5.07
CA GLU A 150 11.22 -12.72 -4.47
C GLU A 150 11.63 -11.32 -3.99
N PHE A 151 12.37 -11.26 -2.89
CA PHE A 151 12.80 -10.00 -2.27
C PHE A 151 14.30 -10.04 -1.93
N ALA A 152 15.14 -10.10 -2.96
CA ALA A 152 16.59 -10.39 -2.84
C ALA A 152 17.35 -9.47 -1.85
N ASP A 153 16.98 -8.18 -1.78
CA ASP A 153 17.65 -7.19 -0.92
C ASP A 153 16.89 -6.87 0.38
N ASP A 154 15.92 -7.70 0.76
CA ASP A 154 14.98 -7.42 1.84
C ASP A 154 15.20 -8.23 3.12
N LYS A 155 16.42 -8.17 3.68
CA LYS A 155 16.74 -8.89 4.93
C LYS A 155 15.81 -8.52 6.11
N GLY A 156 15.24 -7.30 6.10
CA GLY A 156 14.27 -6.85 7.09
C GLY A 156 12.86 -7.37 6.86
N GLY A 157 12.57 -7.89 5.66
CA GLY A 157 11.23 -8.31 5.24
C GLY A 157 10.24 -7.14 5.14
N ASP A 158 10.73 -5.92 4.90
CA ASP A 158 9.90 -4.71 4.83
C ASP A 158 9.08 -4.73 3.52
N GLN A 159 9.72 -5.07 2.40
CA GLN A 159 9.07 -5.22 1.09
C GLN A 159 8.14 -6.43 1.07
N CYS A 160 8.57 -7.52 1.70
CA CYS A 160 7.77 -8.74 1.80
C CYS A 160 6.45 -8.49 2.55
N ASP A 161 6.50 -7.82 3.70
CA ASP A 161 5.30 -7.53 4.47
C ASP A 161 4.41 -6.52 3.73
N ALA A 162 4.98 -5.48 3.10
CA ALA A 162 4.24 -4.58 2.22
C ALA A 162 3.53 -5.31 1.07
N TRP A 163 4.18 -6.28 0.45
CA TRP A 163 3.59 -7.09 -0.62
C TRP A 163 2.42 -7.94 -0.12
N TRP A 164 2.55 -8.53 1.08
CA TRP A 164 1.46 -9.26 1.71
C TRP A 164 0.28 -8.36 2.10
N LEU A 165 0.53 -7.11 2.51
CA LEU A 165 -0.55 -6.13 2.76
C LEU A 165 -1.32 -5.83 1.47
N ARG A 166 -0.61 -5.65 0.35
CA ARG A 166 -1.22 -5.51 -0.97
C ARG A 166 -2.08 -6.73 -1.33
N ALA A 167 -1.54 -7.94 -1.15
CA ALA A 167 -2.29 -9.17 -1.40
C ALA A 167 -3.56 -9.28 -0.54
N ALA A 168 -3.46 -8.93 0.75
CA ALA A 168 -4.61 -8.91 1.66
C ALA A 168 -5.72 -7.95 1.20
N GLY A 169 -5.34 -6.75 0.71
CA GLY A 169 -6.32 -5.82 0.13
C GLY A 169 -7.00 -6.38 -1.10
N HIS A 170 -6.25 -7.01 -2.01
CA HIS A 170 -6.83 -7.68 -3.18
C HIS A 170 -7.83 -8.79 -2.79
N ASP A 171 -7.48 -9.62 -1.80
CA ASP A 171 -8.35 -10.67 -1.29
C ASP A 171 -9.65 -10.13 -0.66
N ALA A 172 -9.54 -9.06 0.15
CA ALA A 172 -10.65 -8.46 0.87
C ALA A 172 -11.71 -7.83 -0.05
N TYR A 173 -11.34 -7.49 -1.28
CA TYR A 173 -12.22 -6.90 -2.29
C TYR A 173 -12.54 -7.88 -3.43
N GLY A 174 -12.31 -9.18 -3.22
CA GLY A 174 -12.74 -10.23 -4.15
C GLY A 174 -11.93 -10.30 -5.45
N ALA A 175 -10.74 -9.68 -5.48
CA ALA A 175 -9.81 -9.70 -6.61
C ALA A 175 -8.46 -10.31 -6.20
N PRO A 176 -8.42 -11.53 -5.63
CA PRO A 176 -7.20 -12.13 -5.13
C PRO A 176 -6.16 -12.30 -6.23
N LEU A 177 -4.90 -12.02 -5.90
CA LEU A 177 -3.77 -12.13 -6.84
C LEU A 177 -3.39 -13.58 -7.16
N PHE A 178 -3.69 -14.49 -6.24
CA PHE A 178 -3.39 -15.91 -6.31
C PHE A 178 -4.38 -16.67 -5.42
N ALA A 179 -4.46 -17.99 -5.60
CA ALA A 179 -5.33 -18.83 -4.79
C ALA A 179 -4.79 -18.95 -3.36
N MET A 180 -5.62 -18.60 -2.37
CA MET A 180 -5.32 -18.77 -0.95
C MET A 180 -6.33 -19.73 -0.28
N PRO A 181 -5.90 -20.57 0.67
CA PRO A 181 -6.80 -21.38 1.47
C PRO A 181 -7.87 -20.54 2.16
N LYS A 182 -9.13 -21.03 2.14
CA LYS A 182 -10.28 -20.32 2.73
C LYS A 182 -10.04 -19.89 4.18
N ALA A 183 -9.46 -20.77 5.00
CA ALA A 183 -9.17 -20.49 6.40
C ALA A 183 -8.19 -19.31 6.60
N GLN A 184 -7.20 -19.15 5.71
CA GLN A 184 -6.28 -18.01 5.74
C GLN A 184 -6.96 -16.72 5.29
N ARG A 185 -7.80 -16.78 4.25
CA ARG A 185 -8.58 -15.63 3.77
C ARG A 185 -9.55 -15.12 4.85
N GLU A 186 -10.19 -16.01 5.59
CA GLU A 186 -11.10 -15.68 6.69
C GLU A 186 -10.42 -14.92 7.84
N ARG A 187 -9.08 -14.98 7.97
CA ARG A 187 -8.33 -14.18 8.95
C ARG A 187 -8.48 -12.69 8.72
N LEU A 188 -8.74 -12.26 7.48
CA LEU A 188 -8.93 -10.86 7.13
C LEU A 188 -10.31 -10.32 7.52
N SER A 189 -11.23 -11.17 8.00
CA SER A 189 -12.57 -10.75 8.44
C SER A 189 -12.56 -9.81 9.66
N VAL A 190 -11.47 -9.82 10.44
CA VAL A 190 -11.29 -8.94 11.60
C VAL A 190 -10.84 -7.53 11.23
N VAL A 191 -10.42 -7.32 9.97
CA VAL A 191 -9.93 -6.02 9.49
C VAL A 191 -11.11 -5.13 9.12
N ALA A 192 -11.07 -3.88 9.58
CA ALA A 192 -12.04 -2.86 9.20
C ALA A 192 -11.69 -2.30 7.81
N TRP A 193 -12.27 -2.91 6.77
CA TRP A 193 -12.08 -2.50 5.38
C TRP A 193 -13.01 -1.32 5.00
N PRO A 194 -12.51 -0.29 4.28
CA PRO A 194 -13.35 0.82 3.81
C PRO A 194 -14.52 0.40 2.90
N ASP A 195 -15.74 0.68 3.33
CA ASP A 195 -16.97 0.34 2.57
C ASP A 195 -17.09 1.11 1.26
N MET A 196 -16.66 2.38 1.24
CA MET A 196 -16.74 3.25 0.05
C MET A 196 -16.00 2.64 -1.14
N PHE A 197 -14.87 1.95 -0.92
CA PHE A 197 -14.18 1.27 -2.00
C PHE A 197 -14.97 0.06 -2.53
N ARG A 198 -15.66 -0.70 -1.66
CA ARG A 198 -16.47 -1.85 -2.08
C ARG A 198 -17.59 -1.40 -3.01
N GLN A 199 -18.20 -0.26 -2.71
CA GLN A 199 -19.25 0.34 -3.54
C GLN A 199 -18.71 0.78 -4.90
N ARG A 200 -17.54 1.43 -4.97
CA ARG A 200 -16.94 1.87 -6.24
C ARG A 200 -16.57 0.69 -7.15
N VAL A 201 -16.02 -0.38 -6.58
CA VAL A 201 -15.73 -1.63 -7.32
C VAL A 201 -17.01 -2.25 -7.84
N ALA A 202 -18.04 -2.39 -7.01
CA ALA A 202 -19.34 -2.96 -7.42
C ALA A 202 -20.03 -2.15 -8.52
N LEU A 203 -19.84 -0.82 -8.53
CA LEU A 203 -20.40 0.09 -9.53
C LEU A 203 -19.53 0.25 -10.79
N GLY A 204 -18.36 -0.40 -10.86
CA GLY A 204 -17.44 -0.28 -12.00
C GLY A 204 -16.82 1.10 -12.17
N ILE A 205 -16.76 1.89 -11.10
CA ILE A 205 -16.24 3.26 -11.12
C ILE A 205 -14.72 3.21 -10.91
N THR A 206 -13.95 3.25 -11.99
CA THR A 206 -12.57 3.75 -12.00
C THR A 206 -12.60 5.28 -11.81
N GLN A 207 -11.64 5.82 -11.05
CA GLN A 207 -11.57 7.22 -10.57
C GLN A 207 -11.94 8.30 -11.64
N PRO A 208 -12.47 9.47 -11.22
CA PRO A 208 -12.86 10.57 -12.14
C PRO A 208 -11.69 11.24 -12.86
#